data_AF-A0A133VK46-F1
#
_entry.id   AF-A0A133VK46-F1
#
_cell.length_a   1.000
_cell.length_b   1.000
_cell.length_c   1.000
_cell.angle_alpha   90.00
_cell.angle_beta   90.00
_cell.angle_gamma   90.00
#
_symmetry.space_group_name_H-M   'P 1'
#
loop_
_entity.id
_entity.type
_entity.pdbx_description
1 polymer ?
#
loop_
_entity_poly.entity_id
_entity_poly.type
_entity_poly.pdbx_seq_one_letter_code
_entity_poly.pdbx_strand_id
1 'polypeptide(L)'
;MEFWVVSEEELDSERVDGAIYTPHLNGNRILLQDSGKELPLARLEVKTGKSVKVLQCASYAFQDGVPVILAEVPVSMAHLIDCETSEKLLRFAKNQINSLNELRGEGKRIPDGYRCASCGNVRCPHQTDNGHGKYTSLIKDRADQLIENTKTIAEEITDIIKELAEEKGFQVGASESKKFESLSGGRLK
;
A
#
# COMPACT_ATOMS: atom_id res chain seq x y z
N MET A 1 0.06 -9.97 -14.28
CA MET A 1 0.26 -9.09 -15.46
C MET A 1 1.71 -8.67 -15.40
N GLU A 2 2.51 -8.99 -16.41
CA GLU A 2 3.90 -8.53 -16.45
C GLU A 2 3.95 -7.21 -17.23
N PHE A 3 4.71 -6.24 -16.71
CA PHE A 3 5.00 -5.00 -17.39
C PHE A 3 6.45 -4.61 -17.12
N TRP A 4 7.00 -3.79 -17.99
CA TRP A 4 8.33 -3.24 -17.85
C TRP A 4 8.25 -1.72 -17.90
N VAL A 5 9.25 -1.07 -17.34
CA VAL A 5 9.37 0.38 -17.39
C VAL A 5 10.71 0.76 -17.99
N VAL A 6 10.71 1.79 -18.84
CA VAL A 6 11.88 2.22 -19.61
C VAL A 6 12.31 3.58 -19.12
N SER A 7 13.61 3.79 -18.88
CA SER A 7 14.19 5.13 -18.77
C SER A 7 15.06 5.40 -19.98
N GLU A 8 14.91 6.58 -20.57
CA GLU A 8 15.75 7.09 -21.64
C GLU A 8 16.61 8.22 -21.08
N GLU A 9 17.95 8.12 -21.19
CA GLU A 9 18.86 9.25 -20.95
C GLU A 9 19.42 9.74 -22.30
N GLU A 10 19.18 11.01 -22.63
CA GLU A 10 19.84 11.67 -23.76
C GLU A 10 21.30 11.95 -23.40
N LEU A 11 22.23 11.39 -24.16
CA LEU A 11 23.64 11.72 -24.07
C LEU A 11 23.99 12.86 -25.04
N ASP A 12 25.09 13.59 -24.77
CA ASP A 12 25.59 14.78 -25.51
C ASP A 12 25.82 14.58 -27.03
N SER A 13 25.45 13.44 -27.61
CA SER A 13 25.68 13.07 -29.01
C SER A 13 24.45 12.48 -29.73
N GLU A 14 23.23 12.91 -29.39
CA GLU A 14 21.97 12.40 -29.97
C GLU A 14 21.77 10.88 -29.78
N ARG A 15 22.49 10.29 -28.84
CA ARG A 15 22.45 8.86 -28.54
C ARG A 15 21.64 8.66 -27.27
N VAL A 16 20.53 7.95 -27.38
CA VAL A 16 19.69 7.58 -26.24
C VAL A 16 20.17 6.22 -25.73
N ASP A 17 20.60 6.15 -24.47
CA ASP A 17 20.79 4.87 -23.80
C ASP A 17 19.52 4.56 -22.99
N GLY A 18 18.97 3.36 -23.21
CA GLY A 18 17.69 2.95 -22.67
C GLY A 18 17.88 1.81 -21.68
N ALA A 19 17.45 2.00 -20.44
CA ALA A 19 17.42 0.93 -19.44
C ALA A 19 15.99 0.40 -19.30
N ILE A 20 15.84 -0.93 -19.30
CA ILE A 20 14.56 -1.61 -19.11
C ILE A 20 14.55 -2.18 -17.69
N TYR A 21 13.66 -1.68 -16.86
CA TYR A 21 13.46 -2.17 -15.51
C TYR A 21 12.21 -3.04 -15.42
N THR A 22 12.28 -4.07 -14.57
CA THR A 22 11.13 -4.89 -14.20
C THR A 22 10.72 -4.60 -12.75
N PRO A 23 9.43 -4.37 -12.47
CA PRO A 23 8.93 -4.31 -11.11
C PRO A 23 9.08 -5.66 -10.42
N HIS A 24 9.60 -5.68 -9.20
CA HIS A 24 9.64 -6.87 -8.37
C HIS A 24 9.36 -6.55 -6.90
N LEU A 25 8.91 -7.57 -6.18
CA LEU A 25 8.66 -7.51 -4.74
C LEU A 25 9.83 -8.16 -3.99
N ASN A 26 10.49 -7.39 -3.12
CA ASN A 26 11.48 -7.89 -2.17
C ASN A 26 10.97 -7.67 -0.74
N GLY A 27 10.38 -8.71 -0.16
CA GLY A 27 9.63 -8.60 1.09
C GLY A 27 8.42 -7.69 0.92
N ASN A 28 8.43 -6.53 1.59
CA ASN A 28 7.37 -5.52 1.45
C ASN A 28 7.78 -4.32 0.59
N ARG A 29 8.93 -4.38 -0.09
CA ARG A 29 9.39 -3.30 -0.97
C ARG A 29 9.06 -3.63 -2.42
N ILE A 30 8.53 -2.64 -3.13
CA ILE A 30 8.35 -2.66 -4.58
C ILE A 30 9.55 -1.93 -5.17
N LEU A 31 10.30 -2.64 -5.99
CA LEU A 31 11.57 -2.19 -6.56
C LEU A 31 11.51 -2.31 -8.08
N LEU A 32 12.15 -1.39 -8.79
CA LEU A 32 12.45 -1.50 -10.22
C LEU A 32 13.86 -2.09 -10.36
N GLN A 33 14.01 -3.18 -11.10
CA GLN A 33 15.30 -3.88 -11.26
C GLN A 33 15.78 -3.89 -12.70
N ASP A 34 17.05 -3.52 -12.90
CA ASP A 34 17.77 -3.68 -14.17
C ASP A 34 19.22 -4.08 -13.88
N SER A 35 19.69 -5.19 -14.47
CA SER A 35 21.13 -5.56 -14.53
C SER A 35 21.91 -5.44 -13.21
N GLY A 36 21.26 -5.73 -12.07
CA GLY A 36 21.84 -5.66 -10.72
C GLY A 36 21.65 -4.33 -9.98
N LYS A 37 21.07 -3.32 -10.62
CA LYS A 37 20.61 -2.07 -10.01
C LYS A 37 19.17 -2.24 -9.52
N GLU A 38 18.91 -1.81 -8.29
CA GLU A 38 17.58 -1.79 -7.69
C GLU A 38 17.20 -0.36 -7.33
N LEU A 39 16.03 0.08 -7.81
CA LEU A 39 15.47 1.39 -7.51
C LEU A 39 14.20 1.24 -6.69
N PRO A 40 14.14 1.76 -5.45
CA PRO A 40 12.95 1.65 -4.64
C PRO A 40 11.85 2.54 -5.19
N LEU A 41 10.68 1.95 -5.43
CA LEU A 41 9.51 2.63 -5.97
C LEU A 41 8.51 2.92 -4.87
N ALA A 42 8.15 1.89 -4.10
CA ALA A 42 7.18 1.99 -3.01
C ALA A 42 7.39 0.88 -1.98
N ARG A 43 6.61 0.93 -0.90
CA ARG A 43 6.45 -0.16 0.05
C ARG A 43 4.99 -0.63 0.06
N LEU A 44 4.75 -1.93 0.12
CA LEU A 44 3.42 -2.53 0.18
C LEU A 44 3.09 -2.96 1.61
N GLU A 45 1.98 -2.48 2.14
CA GLU A 45 1.44 -2.91 3.42
C GLU A 45 0.05 -3.51 3.21
N VAL A 46 -0.12 -4.79 3.53
CA VAL A 46 -1.40 -5.49 3.36
C VAL A 46 -2.10 -5.61 4.72
N LYS A 47 -3.35 -5.14 4.78
CA LYS A 47 -4.22 -5.23 5.96
C LYS A 47 -5.40 -6.14 5.70
N THR A 48 -5.49 -7.20 6.50
CA THR A 48 -6.60 -8.16 6.51
C THR A 48 -7.59 -7.93 7.65
N GLY A 49 -7.24 -7.04 8.60
CA GLY A 49 -8.05 -6.70 9.76
C GLY A 49 -8.98 -5.51 9.54
N LYS A 50 -9.91 -5.26 10.47
CA LYS A 50 -10.81 -4.09 10.43
C LYS A 50 -10.12 -2.77 10.80
N SER A 51 -8.92 -2.83 11.37
CA SER A 51 -8.18 -1.65 11.81
C SER A 51 -7.06 -1.32 10.84
N VAL A 52 -7.17 -0.14 10.25
CA VAL A 52 -6.17 0.41 9.34
C VAL A 52 -5.17 1.23 10.15
N LYS A 53 -3.89 0.91 10.04
CA LYS A 53 -2.82 1.62 10.76
C LYS A 53 -2.19 2.70 9.88
N VAL A 54 -2.97 3.72 9.54
CA VAL A 54 -2.54 4.80 8.62
C VAL A 54 -1.29 5.53 9.12
N LEU A 55 -1.19 5.84 10.43
CA LEU A 55 0.00 6.49 10.99
C LEU A 55 1.27 5.62 10.92
N GLN A 56 1.12 4.28 10.96
CA GLN A 56 2.25 3.36 10.76
C GLN A 56 2.75 3.46 9.32
N CYS A 57 1.83 3.48 8.35
CA CYS A 57 2.18 3.61 6.93
C CYS A 57 2.82 4.97 6.65
N ALA A 58 2.28 6.06 7.20
CA ALA A 58 2.91 7.38 7.12
C ALA A 58 4.35 7.35 7.67
N SER A 59 4.56 6.79 8.86
CA SER A 59 5.91 6.66 9.43
C SER A 59 6.87 5.91 8.51
N TYR A 60 6.42 4.84 7.85
CA TYR A 60 7.27 4.13 6.88
C TYR A 60 7.58 4.99 5.66
N ALA A 61 6.59 5.66 5.09
CA ALA A 61 6.80 6.52 3.93
C ALA A 61 7.82 7.64 4.24
N PHE A 62 7.71 8.25 5.41
CA PHE A 62 8.61 9.31 5.87
C PHE A 62 10.04 8.81 6.13
N GLN A 63 10.17 7.63 6.76
CA GLN A 63 11.49 7.07 7.11
C GLN A 63 12.24 6.53 5.90
N ASP A 64 11.53 5.85 5.00
CA ASP A 64 12.13 5.21 3.83
C ASP A 64 12.27 6.18 2.64
N GLY A 65 11.62 7.34 2.68
CA GLY A 65 11.64 8.33 1.60
C GLY A 65 10.94 7.86 0.31
N VAL A 66 10.04 6.88 0.43
CA VAL A 66 9.27 6.30 -0.67
C VAL A 66 7.81 6.14 -0.27
N PRO A 67 6.84 6.24 -1.19
CA PRO A 67 5.43 6.07 -0.88
C PRO A 67 5.11 4.67 -0.33
N VAL A 68 4.01 4.57 0.41
CA VAL A 68 3.44 3.30 0.88
C VAL A 68 2.11 3.05 0.19
N ILE A 69 1.98 1.89 -0.46
CA ILE A 69 0.71 1.34 -0.95
C ILE A 69 0.11 0.52 0.18
N LEU A 70 -1.03 0.97 0.70
CA LEU A 70 -1.80 0.31 1.73
C LEU A 70 -2.96 -0.46 1.08
N ALA A 71 -2.89 -1.78 1.10
CA ALA A 71 -3.94 -2.65 0.56
C ALA A 71 -4.88 -3.13 1.68
N GLU A 72 -6.16 -2.77 1.60
CA GLU A 72 -7.20 -3.14 2.54
C GLU A 72 -8.07 -4.27 1.97
N VAL A 73 -7.71 -5.51 2.30
CA VAL A 73 -8.43 -6.72 1.87
C VAL A 73 -9.93 -6.68 2.17
N PRO A 74 -10.40 -6.24 3.36
CA PRO A 74 -11.82 -6.33 3.69
C PRO A 74 -12.74 -5.44 2.86
N VAL A 75 -12.20 -4.36 2.28
CA VAL A 75 -12.93 -3.40 1.45
C VAL A 75 -12.53 -3.44 -0.01
N SER A 76 -11.59 -4.32 -0.38
CA SER A 76 -11.09 -4.48 -1.74
C SER A 76 -10.49 -3.20 -2.33
N MET A 77 -9.74 -2.43 -1.53
CA MET A 77 -9.14 -1.16 -1.97
C MET A 77 -7.63 -1.10 -1.71
N ALA A 78 -6.91 -0.38 -2.57
CA ALA A 78 -5.54 0.05 -2.35
C ALA A 78 -5.49 1.59 -2.23
N HIS A 79 -4.67 2.07 -1.29
CA HIS A 79 -4.49 3.49 -1.02
C HIS A 79 -3.01 3.86 -1.15
N LEU A 80 -2.72 4.97 -1.83
CA LEU A 80 -1.39 5.53 -1.88
C LEU A 80 -1.20 6.53 -0.72
N ILE A 81 -0.14 6.32 0.06
CA ILE A 81 0.34 7.28 1.06
C ILE A 81 1.70 7.77 0.57
N ASP A 82 1.68 8.88 -0.18
CA ASP A 82 2.88 9.57 -0.62
C ASP A 82 3.61 10.28 0.53
N CYS A 83 4.81 10.80 0.25
CA CYS A 83 5.64 11.47 1.24
C CYS A 83 4.97 12.75 1.79
N GLU A 84 4.25 13.50 0.96
CA GLU A 84 3.57 14.73 1.38
C GLU A 84 2.41 14.44 2.35
N THR A 85 1.58 13.47 2.00
CA THR A 85 0.47 12.94 2.80
C THR A 85 0.99 12.36 4.10
N SER A 86 2.12 11.66 4.05
CA SER A 86 2.80 11.18 5.25
C SER A 86 3.17 12.33 6.20
N GLU A 87 3.81 13.40 5.69
CA GLU A 87 4.16 14.55 6.51
C GLU A 87 2.93 15.21 7.15
N LYS A 88 1.82 15.34 6.40
CA LYS A 88 0.56 15.87 6.93
C LYS A 88 0.03 15.02 8.07
N LEU A 89 0.02 13.69 7.91
CA LEU A 89 -0.43 12.73 8.92
C LEU A 89 0.45 12.74 10.18
N LEU A 90 1.77 12.78 10.01
CA LEU A 90 2.72 12.82 11.13
C LEU A 90 2.65 14.16 11.88
N ARG A 91 2.46 15.27 11.17
CA ARG A 91 2.23 16.59 11.77
C ARG A 91 0.93 16.60 12.58
N PHE A 92 -0.14 16.03 12.03
CA PHE A 92 -1.39 15.85 12.76
C PHE A 92 -1.16 15.05 14.05
N ALA A 93 -0.47 13.90 13.97
CA ALA A 93 -0.18 13.07 15.14
C ALA A 93 0.66 13.82 16.20
N LYS A 94 1.67 14.58 15.77
CA LYS A 94 2.47 15.45 16.65
C LYS A 94 1.60 16.47 17.38
N ASN A 95 0.69 17.13 16.67
CA ASN A 95 -0.23 18.10 17.27
C ASN A 95 -1.13 17.43 18.31
N GLN A 96 -1.65 16.23 18.02
CA GLN A 96 -2.43 15.47 19.00
C GLN A 96 -1.62 15.18 20.27
N ILE A 97 -0.37 14.71 20.12
CA ILE A 97 0.51 14.44 21.27
C ILE A 97 0.75 15.71 22.10
N ASN A 98 0.96 16.87 21.46
CA ASN A 98 1.14 18.14 22.16
C ASN A 98 -0.11 18.49 22.98
N SER A 99 -1.30 18.41 22.38
CA SER A 99 -2.56 18.66 23.09
C SER A 99 -2.77 17.68 24.25
N LEU A 100 -2.38 16.41 24.11
CA LEU A 100 -2.42 15.44 25.21
C LEU A 100 -1.50 15.84 26.37
N ASN A 101 -0.31 16.35 26.06
CA ASN A 101 0.66 16.80 27.07
C ASN A 101 0.17 18.06 27.80
N GLU A 102 -0.44 19.01 27.08
CA GLU A 102 -1.07 20.21 27.66
C GLU A 102 -2.19 19.82 28.64
N LEU A 103 -3.12 18.96 28.20
CA LEU A 103 -4.19 18.45 29.06
C LEU A 103 -3.65 17.76 30.31
N ARG A 104 -2.59 16.95 30.17
CA ARG A 104 -1.93 16.30 31.31
C ARG A 104 -1.31 17.31 32.26
N GLY A 105 -0.69 18.39 31.74
CA GLY A 105 -0.15 19.49 32.53
C GLY A 105 -1.22 20.23 33.34
N GLU A 106 -2.43 20.34 32.79
CA GLU A 106 -3.61 20.89 33.47
C GLU A 106 -4.29 19.90 34.44
N GLY A 107 -3.74 18.70 34.63
CA GLY A 107 -4.35 17.65 35.45
C GLY A 107 -5.59 17.00 34.84
N LYS A 108 -5.93 17.31 33.58
CA LYS A 108 -7.03 16.69 32.84
C LYS A 108 -6.61 15.31 32.34
N ARG A 109 -7.54 14.36 32.37
CA ARG A 109 -7.33 12.98 31.88
C ARG A 109 -8.34 12.68 30.78
N ILE A 110 -7.86 12.08 29.68
CA ILE A 110 -8.77 11.43 28.72
C ILE A 110 -9.38 10.22 29.42
N PRO A 111 -10.72 10.05 29.38
CA PRO A 111 -11.35 8.83 29.85
C PRO A 111 -10.73 7.63 29.14
N ASP A 112 -10.19 6.66 29.88
CA ASP A 112 -9.66 5.45 29.26
C ASP A 112 -10.79 4.72 28.49
N GLY A 113 -10.44 3.94 27.46
CA GLY A 113 -11.42 3.24 26.62
C GLY A 113 -12.33 2.28 27.41
N TYR A 114 -11.88 1.82 28.58
CA TYR A 114 -12.69 1.03 29.52
C TYR A 114 -13.75 1.89 30.23
N ARG A 115 -13.44 3.14 30.57
CA ARG A 115 -14.39 4.13 31.11
C ARG A 115 -15.36 4.65 30.06
N CYS A 116 -15.05 4.51 28.76
CA CYS A 116 -16.05 4.79 27.71
C CYS A 116 -17.14 3.72 27.67
N ALA A 117 -16.79 2.43 27.85
CA ALA A 117 -17.77 1.36 27.98
C ALA A 117 -18.64 1.46 29.25
N SER A 118 -18.13 2.13 30.29
CA SER A 118 -18.88 2.45 31.54
C SER A 118 -19.33 3.92 31.62
N CYS A 119 -19.28 4.65 30.51
CA CYS A 119 -19.64 6.06 30.48
C CYS A 119 -21.16 6.21 30.66
N GLY A 120 -21.60 6.90 31.71
CA GLY A 120 -23.03 7.19 31.94
C GLY A 120 -23.64 8.18 30.94
N ASN A 121 -22.87 8.67 29.97
CA ASN A 121 -23.36 9.57 28.92
C ASN A 121 -24.06 8.75 27.82
N VAL A 122 -25.35 8.48 28.04
CA VAL A 122 -26.25 7.77 27.11
C VAL A 122 -26.43 8.45 25.74
N ARG A 123 -25.87 9.65 25.54
CA ARG A 123 -25.89 10.38 24.26
C ARG A 123 -24.50 10.45 23.60
N CYS A 124 -23.54 9.64 24.06
CA CYS A 124 -22.20 9.63 23.49
C CYS A 124 -22.24 9.03 22.07
N PRO A 125 -21.86 9.78 21.01
CA PRO A 125 -21.84 9.25 19.64
C PRO A 125 -20.75 8.20 19.41
N HIS A 126 -19.91 7.93 20.40
CA HIS A 126 -18.79 6.98 20.37
C HIS A 126 -18.99 5.76 21.27
N GLN A 127 -20.21 5.55 21.80
CA GLN A 127 -20.54 4.33 22.55
C GLN A 127 -20.55 3.14 21.58
N THR A 128 -19.50 2.33 21.60
CA THR A 128 -19.44 1.08 20.82
C THR A 128 -19.91 -0.08 21.69
N ASP A 129 -21.00 -0.73 21.28
CA ASP A 129 -21.43 -2.00 21.87
C ASP A 129 -20.33 -3.05 21.74
N ASN A 130 -19.89 -3.59 22.87
CA ASN A 130 -18.79 -4.55 22.98
C ASN A 130 -19.17 -5.91 22.35
N GLY A 131 -19.06 -6.02 21.03
CA GLY A 131 -19.29 -7.24 20.27
C GLY A 131 -18.05 -8.14 20.16
N HIS A 132 -17.55 -8.67 21.28
CA HIS A 132 -16.56 -9.76 21.25
C HIS A 132 -17.26 -11.11 21.00
N GLY A 133 -17.67 -11.35 19.74
CA GLY A 133 -18.15 -12.67 19.30
C GLY A 133 -17.00 -13.67 19.11
N LYS A 134 -17.19 -14.92 19.54
CA LYS A 134 -16.19 -16.01 19.43
C LYS A 134 -16.01 -16.48 17.96
N TYR A 135 -14.76 -16.78 17.62
CA TYR A 135 -14.14 -16.74 16.28
C TYR A 135 -14.00 -18.13 15.61
N THR A 136 -14.96 -18.53 14.77
CA THR A 136 -14.73 -19.56 13.72
C THR A 136 -15.31 -19.14 12.37
N SER A 137 -16.48 -18.50 12.34
CA SER A 137 -17.01 -17.84 11.13
C SER A 137 -16.03 -16.80 10.59
N LEU A 138 -15.39 -16.04 11.48
CA LEU A 138 -14.43 -15.00 11.12
C LEU A 138 -13.21 -15.50 10.35
N ILE A 139 -12.81 -16.77 10.46
CA ILE A 139 -11.69 -17.28 9.66
C ILE A 139 -12.16 -17.60 8.24
N LYS A 140 -13.35 -18.18 8.10
CA LYS A 140 -13.94 -18.49 6.78
C LYS A 140 -14.26 -17.21 6.02
N ASP A 141 -14.94 -16.27 6.65
CA ASP A 141 -15.26 -14.97 6.05
C ASP A 141 -14.00 -14.23 5.60
N ARG A 142 -12.88 -14.38 6.32
CA ARG A 142 -11.58 -13.79 5.95
C ARG A 142 -10.90 -14.53 4.81
N ALA A 143 -11.02 -15.85 4.76
CA ALA A 143 -10.50 -16.65 3.65
C ALA A 143 -11.26 -16.33 2.35
N ASP A 144 -12.58 -16.22 2.42
CA ASP A 144 -13.43 -15.86 1.29
C ASP A 144 -13.09 -14.44 0.79
N GLN A 145 -12.97 -13.46 1.70
CA GLN A 145 -12.51 -12.10 1.35
C GLN A 145 -11.15 -12.08 0.67
N LEU A 146 -10.20 -12.91 1.14
CA LEU A 146 -8.90 -13.02 0.49
C LEU A 146 -9.03 -13.56 -0.93
N ILE A 147 -9.83 -14.61 -1.14
CA ILE A 147 -9.99 -15.21 -2.47
C ILE A 147 -10.68 -14.22 -3.43
N GLU A 148 -11.75 -13.57 -2.98
CA GLU A 148 -12.58 -12.71 -3.82
C GLU A 148 -11.88 -11.38 -4.15
N ASN A 149 -11.24 -10.75 -3.16
CA ASN A 149 -10.74 -9.38 -3.32
C ASN A 149 -9.30 -9.30 -3.82
N THR A 150 -8.53 -10.39 -3.76
CA THR A 150 -7.10 -10.37 -4.13
C THR A 150 -6.89 -9.92 -5.58
N LYS A 151 -7.77 -10.33 -6.51
CA LYS A 151 -7.61 -9.96 -7.92
C LYS A 151 -7.76 -8.45 -8.11
N THR A 152 -8.86 -7.87 -7.61
CA THR A 152 -9.14 -6.44 -7.69
C THR A 152 -8.02 -5.63 -7.03
N ILE A 153 -7.59 -6.03 -5.84
CA ILE A 153 -6.49 -5.36 -5.12
C ILE A 153 -5.18 -5.44 -5.91
N ALA A 154 -4.87 -6.59 -6.51
CA ALA A 154 -3.66 -6.73 -7.31
C ALA A 154 -3.68 -5.83 -8.56
N GLU A 155 -4.85 -5.65 -9.18
CA GLU A 155 -5.04 -4.72 -10.29
C GLU A 155 -4.83 -3.27 -9.83
N GLU A 156 -5.45 -2.84 -8.74
CA GLU A 156 -5.26 -1.48 -8.20
C GLU A 156 -3.81 -1.21 -7.77
N ILE A 157 -3.16 -2.16 -7.08
CA ILE A 157 -1.73 -2.05 -6.75
C ILE A 157 -0.90 -1.90 -8.02
N THR A 158 -1.20 -2.69 -9.06
CA THR A 158 -0.47 -2.64 -10.32
C THR A 158 -0.59 -1.27 -10.96
N ASP A 159 -1.79 -0.69 -10.98
CA ASP A 159 -2.01 0.63 -11.57
C ASP A 159 -1.31 1.74 -10.78
N ILE A 160 -1.34 1.70 -9.44
CA ILE A 160 -0.57 2.61 -8.60
C ILE A 160 0.94 2.49 -8.88
N ILE A 161 1.47 1.28 -9.07
CA ILE A 161 2.91 1.08 -9.39
C ILE A 161 3.26 1.72 -10.73
N LYS A 162 2.37 1.63 -11.74
CA LYS A 162 2.59 2.29 -13.04
C LYS A 162 2.63 3.80 -12.89
N GLU A 163 1.64 4.38 -12.20
CA GLU A 163 1.57 5.82 -11.94
C GLU A 163 2.85 6.31 -11.24
N LEU A 164 3.31 5.60 -10.21
CA LEU A 164 4.55 5.93 -9.50
C LEU A 164 5.80 5.84 -10.40
N ALA A 165 5.83 4.90 -11.35
CA ALA A 165 6.94 4.80 -12.29
C ALA A 165 6.92 5.99 -13.27
N GLU A 166 5.75 6.37 -13.77
CA GLU A 166 5.57 7.53 -14.66
C GLU A 166 5.94 8.84 -13.96
N GLU A 167 5.55 9.02 -12.70
CA GLU A 167 5.95 10.18 -11.88
C GLU A 167 7.46 10.29 -11.70
N LYS A 168 8.18 9.16 -11.72
CA LYS A 168 9.65 9.12 -11.68
C LYS A 168 10.30 9.29 -13.06
N GLY A 169 9.52 9.54 -14.11
CA GLY A 169 9.99 9.77 -15.47
C GLY A 169 10.20 8.51 -16.30
N PHE A 170 9.72 7.35 -15.84
CA PHE A 170 9.77 6.13 -16.63
C PHE A 170 8.58 6.01 -17.57
N GLN A 171 8.78 5.41 -18.74
CA GLN A 171 7.69 5.02 -19.63
C GLN A 171 7.25 3.58 -19.33
N VAL A 172 5.95 3.35 -19.18
CA VAL A 172 5.40 2.02 -18.88
C VAL A 172 5.02 1.29 -20.17
N GLY A 173 5.62 0.12 -20.41
CA GLY A 173 5.30 -0.77 -21.51
C GLY A 173 4.51 -2.00 -21.07
N ALA A 174 3.46 -2.36 -21.80
CA ALA A 174 2.70 -3.58 -21.54
C ALA A 174 3.37 -4.81 -22.16
N SER A 175 3.44 -5.93 -21.43
CA SER A 175 3.71 -7.22 -22.07
C SER A 175 2.48 -7.62 -22.88
N GLU A 176 2.54 -7.49 -24.21
CA GLU A 176 1.66 -8.29 -25.04
C GLU A 176 2.00 -9.75 -24.76
N SER A 177 1.10 -10.44 -24.06
CA SER A 177 1.19 -11.88 -23.87
C SER A 177 1.16 -12.54 -25.24
N LYS A 178 2.34 -12.80 -25.83
CA LYS A 178 2.43 -13.62 -27.03
C LYS A 178 1.78 -14.96 -26.70
N LYS A 179 0.57 -15.18 -27.22
CA LYS A 179 -0.02 -16.51 -27.37
C LYS A 179 1.02 -17.34 -28.11
N PHE A 180 1.69 -18.23 -27.38
CA PHE A 180 2.45 -19.31 -27.99
C PHE A 180 1.43 -20.24 -28.65
N GLU A 181 1.04 -19.92 -29.88
CA GLU A 181 0.41 -20.90 -30.75
C GLU A 181 1.45 -21.99 -31.00
N SER A 182 1.21 -23.14 -30.40
CA SER A 182 1.92 -24.38 -30.66
C SER A 182 1.85 -24.70 -32.15
N LEU A 183 2.93 -24.42 -32.88
CA LEU A 183 3.22 -25.06 -34.15
C LEU A 183 3.65 -26.51 -33.91
N SER A 184 2.70 -27.35 -33.47
CA SER A 184 2.77 -28.80 -33.69
C SER A 184 2.37 -29.07 -35.14
N GLY A 185 3.27 -28.74 -36.06
CA GLY A 185 3.07 -28.88 -37.50
C GLY A 185 4.36 -29.30 -38.17
N GLY A 186 4.78 -30.56 -37.95
CA GLY A 186 6.00 -31.10 -38.54
C GLY A 186 5.99 -32.63 -38.56
N ARG A 187 5.18 -33.21 -39.45
CA ARG A 187 5.30 -34.61 -39.88
C ARG A 187 6.72 -34.86 -40.37
N LEU A 188 7.44 -35.77 -39.73
CA LEU A 188 8.50 -36.52 -40.40
C LEU A 188 7.86 -37.79 -40.96
N LYS A 189 7.98 -37.95 -42.28
CA LYS A 189 7.79 -39.21 -42.99
C LYS A 189 8.96 -40.14 -42.70
#